data_AF-A0A8J5T3X0-F1
#
_entry.id   AF-A0A8J5T3X0-F1
#
_cell.length_a   1.000
_cell.length_b   1.000
_cell.length_c   1.000
_cell.angle_alpha   90.00
_cell.angle_beta   90.00
_cell.angle_gamma   90.00
#
_symmetry.space_group_name_H-M   'P 1'
#
loop_
_entity.id
_entity.type
_entity.pdbx_description
1 polymer ?
#
loop_
_entity_poly.entity_id
_entity_poly.type
_entity_poly.pdbx_seq_one_letter_code
_entity_poly.pdbx_strand_id
1 'polypeptide(L)'
;MVPKPALAGAAAFLLPALLFSLATDHGSVVAAAALTRGRARDIPALFAFGDSTLDAGNNNRLVTAVRADHPPYGRDFPGGAPTGRFSDGKIMADFLMEGLGIKTLLPAYYSGAGGVLSDAEAATGASFASGGSGLDDTTAINAGVATLASQLADFSELVGRMGADKAGEILNKSVFLVSAGTNDIIMNYYLLPSSSYTLDQYHGLLIGKLRSYLQSLYSLGARRILVAGLPPVGCLPLQMTLAAVRPQGCVAEQNAAAESYNAKLRGTLARFQSSSPGAKAVYADIYRPLMDMVDRPQKYGFAETGKGCCGSGLLEMGPLCTDLVPTCTTPSQFMFWDSIHPTQATYKAVADHFLRTNILQFDD
;
A
#
# COMPACT_ATOMS: atom_id res chain seq x y z
N MET A 1 -64.18 -24.60 -35.21
CA MET A 1 -64.57 -24.90 -36.60
C MET A 1 -63.99 -23.82 -37.51
N VAL A 2 -63.54 -24.18 -38.70
CA VAL A 2 -63.09 -23.27 -39.77
C VAL A 2 -64.30 -23.01 -40.69
N PRO A 3 -64.50 -21.80 -41.24
CA PRO A 3 -64.13 -21.58 -42.63
C PRO A 3 -63.41 -20.26 -42.94
N LYS A 4 -62.32 -20.36 -43.73
CA LYS A 4 -61.90 -19.44 -44.80
C LYS A 4 -62.24 -20.15 -46.14
N PRO A 5 -62.47 -19.46 -47.28
CA PRO A 5 -61.43 -18.84 -48.14
C PRO A 5 -61.73 -17.32 -48.38
N ALA A 6 -61.24 -16.55 -49.37
CA ALA A 6 -60.51 -16.89 -50.60
C ALA A 6 -59.35 -15.97 -51.06
N LEU A 7 -59.52 -15.24 -52.18
CA LEU A 7 -58.53 -15.19 -53.30
C LEU A 7 -58.58 -13.85 -54.07
N ALA A 8 -57.57 -13.41 -54.84
CA ALA A 8 -56.20 -13.89 -55.13
C ALA A 8 -55.28 -12.69 -55.50
N GLY A 9 -53.98 -12.91 -55.80
CA GLY A 9 -53.13 -11.86 -56.41
C GLY A 9 -51.61 -12.13 -56.37
N ALA A 10 -51.10 -13.01 -57.24
CA ALA A 10 -49.66 -13.08 -57.58
C ALA A 10 -49.34 -12.03 -58.68
N ALA A 11 -48.11 -11.64 -59.02
CA ALA A 11 -46.74 -12.09 -58.69
C ALA A 11 -45.81 -10.81 -58.62
N ALA A 12 -44.47 -10.82 -58.64
CA ALA A 12 -43.45 -11.82 -58.95
C ALA A 12 -42.09 -11.50 -58.24
N PHE A 13 -40.97 -11.99 -58.79
CA PHE A 13 -39.59 -11.84 -58.30
C PHE A 13 -38.88 -10.56 -58.77
N LEU A 14 -37.96 -10.04 -57.95
CA LEU A 14 -36.58 -9.67 -58.36
C LEU A 14 -35.68 -9.58 -57.11
N LEU A 15 -34.55 -10.28 -57.12
CA LEU A 15 -33.50 -10.17 -56.10
C LEU A 15 -32.55 -9.00 -56.42
N PRO A 16 -32.02 -8.34 -55.38
CA PRO A 16 -30.61 -7.96 -55.39
C PRO A 16 -29.87 -8.60 -54.21
N ALA A 17 -28.75 -9.28 -54.51
CA ALA A 17 -27.81 -9.70 -53.49
C ALA A 17 -27.00 -8.49 -53.00
N LEU A 18 -26.87 -8.31 -51.69
CA LEU A 18 -25.97 -7.32 -51.09
C LEU A 18 -25.46 -7.80 -49.73
N LEU A 19 -24.27 -8.41 -49.79
CA LEU A 19 -23.19 -8.39 -48.80
C LEU A 19 -23.55 -8.56 -47.31
N PHE A 20 -23.26 -9.76 -46.81
CA PHE A 20 -22.88 -9.95 -45.39
C PHE A 20 -21.67 -9.07 -45.08
N SER A 21 -21.90 -7.92 -44.42
CA SER A 21 -20.81 -7.22 -43.75
C SER A 21 -20.51 -7.97 -42.45
N LEU A 22 -19.41 -8.71 -42.44
CA LEU A 22 -18.81 -9.23 -41.21
C LEU A 22 -18.43 -8.03 -40.34
N ALA A 23 -19.31 -7.67 -39.41
CA ALA A 23 -18.92 -6.85 -38.27
C ALA A 23 -17.92 -7.67 -37.46
N THR A 24 -16.63 -7.43 -37.70
CA THR A 24 -15.57 -8.02 -36.90
C THR A 24 -15.77 -7.54 -35.48
N ASP A 25 -16.10 -8.47 -34.60
CA ASP A 25 -16.23 -8.24 -33.17
C ASP A 25 -14.91 -7.66 -32.67
N HIS A 26 -14.87 -6.33 -32.47
CA HIS A 26 -13.75 -5.66 -31.81
C HIS A 26 -13.87 -5.92 -30.31
N GLY A 27 -13.70 -7.20 -29.97
CA GLY A 27 -13.44 -7.62 -28.61
C GLY A 27 -12.28 -6.80 -28.10
N SER A 28 -12.58 -5.93 -27.13
CA SER A 28 -11.58 -5.16 -26.41
C SER A 28 -10.77 -6.14 -25.58
N VAL A 29 -9.81 -6.80 -26.23
CA VAL A 29 -8.72 -7.47 -25.57
C VAL A 29 -8.00 -6.38 -24.80
N VAL A 30 -8.30 -6.29 -23.51
CA VAL A 30 -7.49 -5.53 -22.57
C VAL A 30 -6.14 -6.21 -22.58
N ALA A 31 -5.27 -5.72 -23.48
CA ALA A 31 -3.89 -6.10 -23.51
C ALA A 31 -3.33 -5.70 -22.15
N ALA A 32 -3.22 -6.68 -21.25
CA ALA A 32 -2.41 -6.56 -20.06
C ALA A 32 -1.03 -6.16 -20.57
N ALA A 33 -0.70 -4.87 -20.44
CA ALA A 33 0.56 -4.33 -20.86
C ALA A 33 1.61 -5.04 -20.02
N ALA A 34 2.19 -6.10 -20.59
CA ALA A 34 3.33 -6.77 -20.02
C ALA A 34 4.42 -5.71 -19.95
N LEU A 35 4.62 -5.17 -18.73
CA LEU A 35 5.75 -4.32 -18.40
C LEU A 35 6.96 -4.94 -19.06
N THR A 36 7.58 -4.20 -19.97
CA THR A 36 8.66 -4.71 -20.82
C THR A 36 9.71 -5.32 -19.92
N ARG A 37 9.84 -6.66 -19.92
CA ARG A 37 10.63 -7.51 -19.00
C ARG A 37 12.16 -7.25 -19.04
N GLY A 38 12.59 -6.13 -19.63
CA GLY A 38 13.96 -5.78 -19.94
C GLY A 38 14.66 -4.83 -18.95
N ARG A 39 13.96 -3.99 -18.16
CA ARG A 39 14.61 -3.00 -17.25
C ARG A 39 14.47 -3.26 -15.74
N ALA A 40 13.42 -3.96 -15.28
CA ALA A 40 13.30 -4.34 -13.86
C ALA A 40 14.46 -5.25 -13.35
N ARG A 41 15.25 -5.82 -14.26
CA ARG A 41 16.39 -6.71 -13.98
C ARG A 41 17.57 -6.05 -13.25
N ASP A 42 17.61 -4.71 -13.19
CA ASP A 42 18.76 -3.95 -12.64
C ASP A 42 18.52 -3.41 -11.21
N ILE A 43 17.44 -3.83 -10.54
CA ILE A 43 17.17 -3.48 -9.13
C ILE A 43 17.45 -4.72 -8.26
N PRO A 44 18.57 -4.76 -7.51
CA PRO A 44 19.00 -5.96 -6.79
C PRO A 44 18.25 -6.19 -5.46
N ALA A 45 17.69 -5.13 -4.87
CA ALA A 45 16.96 -5.23 -3.61
C ALA A 45 15.86 -4.16 -3.46
N LEU A 46 14.89 -4.47 -2.60
CA LEU A 46 13.86 -3.57 -2.08
C LEU A 46 14.01 -3.50 -0.55
N PHE A 47 14.17 -2.30 0.00
CA PHE A 47 14.18 -2.08 1.46
C PHE A 47 12.96 -1.25 1.86
N ALA A 48 12.16 -1.72 2.81
CA ALA A 48 10.91 -1.07 3.20
C ALA A 48 10.96 -0.54 4.65
N PHE A 49 10.43 0.65 4.88
CA PHE A 49 10.49 1.38 6.14
C PHE A 49 9.16 2.09 6.41
N GLY A 50 8.74 2.15 7.68
CA GLY A 50 7.49 2.81 8.05
C GLY A 50 6.61 2.01 8.98
N ASP A 51 5.31 2.00 8.67
CA ASP A 51 4.24 1.48 9.53
C ASP A 51 3.69 0.09 9.10
N SER A 52 2.51 -0.27 9.59
CA SER A 52 1.82 -1.54 9.34
C SER A 52 1.51 -1.80 7.87
N THR A 53 1.51 -0.76 7.02
CA THR A 53 1.33 -0.92 5.57
C THR A 53 2.51 -1.60 4.87
N LEU A 54 3.66 -1.69 5.57
CA LEU A 54 4.90 -2.30 5.08
C LEU A 54 5.48 -3.35 6.07
N ASP A 55 4.89 -3.53 7.25
CA ASP A 55 5.36 -4.50 8.25
C ASP A 55 5.12 -5.94 7.79
N ALA A 56 6.22 -6.68 7.62
CA ALA A 56 6.21 -8.07 7.18
C ALA A 56 6.26 -9.09 8.35
N GLY A 57 6.22 -8.61 9.60
CA GLY A 57 6.32 -9.41 10.83
C GLY A 57 7.35 -8.93 11.86
N ASN A 58 7.90 -7.72 11.74
CA ASN A 58 8.86 -7.18 12.71
C ASN A 58 8.23 -6.97 14.10
N ASN A 59 6.94 -6.64 14.16
CA ASN A 59 6.24 -6.48 15.44
C ASN A 59 6.05 -7.79 16.22
N ASN A 60 6.22 -8.96 15.60
CA ASN A 60 5.97 -10.26 16.24
C ASN A 60 6.92 -10.52 17.42
N ARG A 61 8.11 -9.89 17.44
CA ARG A 61 9.07 -9.97 18.55
C ARG A 61 8.79 -8.99 19.69
N LEU A 62 7.85 -8.05 19.51
CA LEU A 62 7.62 -6.94 20.43
C LEU A 62 6.49 -7.28 21.40
N VAL A 63 6.64 -6.86 22.66
CA VAL A 63 5.58 -6.99 23.68
C VAL A 63 4.59 -5.83 23.49
N THR A 64 3.75 -5.94 22.45
CA THR A 64 2.75 -4.93 22.07
C THR A 64 1.44 -5.59 21.66
N ALA A 65 0.36 -4.81 21.74
CA ALA A 65 -0.94 -5.16 21.17
C ALA A 65 -0.98 -4.93 19.64
N VAL A 66 -0.07 -4.14 19.08
CA VAL A 66 -0.03 -3.83 17.64
C VAL A 66 0.67 -4.96 16.89
N ARG A 67 -0.03 -6.09 16.72
CA ARG A 67 0.45 -7.26 15.97
C ARG A 67 -0.64 -7.80 15.05
N ALA A 68 -0.23 -8.63 14.10
CA ALA A 68 -1.07 -9.36 13.14
C ALA A 68 -0.52 -10.79 12.91
N ASP A 69 0.16 -11.34 13.92
CA ASP A 69 0.75 -12.68 13.97
C ASP A 69 -0.23 -13.72 14.54
N HIS A 70 -1.52 -13.44 14.41
CA HIS A 70 -2.62 -14.31 14.82
C HIS A 70 -3.72 -14.31 13.76
N PRO A 71 -4.51 -15.40 13.67
CA PRO A 71 -5.75 -15.40 12.88
C PRO A 71 -6.73 -14.28 13.30
N PRO A 72 -7.55 -13.76 12.37
CA PRO A 72 -7.74 -14.24 10.99
C PRO A 72 -6.76 -13.63 9.98
N TYR A 73 -5.78 -12.83 10.40
CA TYR A 73 -4.77 -12.24 9.50
C TYR A 73 -4.03 -13.33 8.71
N GLY A 74 -3.63 -13.01 7.48
CA GLY A 74 -2.92 -13.96 6.62
C GLY A 74 -3.73 -15.16 6.11
N ARG A 75 -5.06 -15.19 6.27
CA ARG A 75 -5.95 -16.24 5.73
C ARG A 75 -5.76 -16.52 4.24
N ASP A 76 -5.57 -15.45 3.46
CA ASP A 76 -5.39 -15.46 2.01
C ASP A 76 -3.89 -15.29 1.63
N PHE A 77 -2.98 -15.36 2.62
CA PHE A 77 -1.53 -15.47 2.42
C PHE A 77 -1.15 -16.88 1.96
N PRO A 78 -0.01 -17.09 1.26
CA PRO A 78 0.46 -18.44 0.94
C PRO A 78 0.52 -19.37 2.15
N GLY A 79 -0.30 -20.42 2.14
CA GLY A 79 -0.44 -21.40 3.24
C GLY A 79 -1.41 -21.00 4.36
N GLY A 80 -2.10 -19.86 4.27
CA GLY A 80 -3.06 -19.39 5.28
C GLY A 80 -2.39 -18.96 6.60
N ALA A 81 -1.14 -18.51 6.55
CA ALA A 81 -0.32 -18.27 7.72
C ALA A 81 -0.35 -16.78 8.19
N PRO A 82 -0.66 -16.49 9.46
CA PRO A 82 -0.61 -15.14 10.02
C PRO A 82 0.84 -14.70 10.26
N THR A 83 1.46 -14.02 9.29
CA THR A 83 2.90 -13.69 9.38
C THR A 83 3.21 -12.42 10.19
N GLY A 84 2.23 -11.69 10.71
CA GLY A 84 2.42 -10.31 11.17
C GLY A 84 2.15 -9.23 10.12
N ARG A 85 1.65 -9.62 8.94
CA ARG A 85 1.14 -8.70 7.91
C ARG A 85 -0.26 -8.24 8.31
N PHE A 86 -0.47 -6.93 8.36
CA PHE A 86 -1.77 -6.33 8.68
C PHE A 86 -2.72 -6.38 7.48
N SER A 87 -3.10 -7.59 7.05
CA SER A 87 -3.99 -7.85 5.91
C SER A 87 -4.52 -9.30 5.96
N ASP A 88 -5.47 -9.63 5.09
CA ASP A 88 -5.83 -11.01 4.73
C ASP A 88 -4.65 -11.76 4.08
N GLY A 89 -3.72 -11.06 3.44
CA GLY A 89 -2.62 -11.70 2.71
C GLY A 89 -1.38 -10.84 2.53
N LYS A 90 -0.82 -10.84 1.31
CA LYS A 90 0.32 -10.01 0.91
C LYS A 90 0.01 -8.52 1.05
N ILE A 91 1.04 -7.76 1.41
CA ILE A 91 1.00 -6.30 1.52
C ILE A 91 1.71 -5.64 0.31
N MET A 92 1.65 -4.31 0.23
CA MET A 92 2.27 -3.50 -0.84
C MET A 92 3.69 -3.96 -1.21
N ALA A 93 4.53 -4.16 -0.20
CA ALA A 93 5.93 -4.48 -0.38
C ALA A 93 6.16 -5.83 -1.09
N ASP A 94 5.30 -6.82 -0.86
CA ASP A 94 5.38 -8.14 -1.51
C ASP A 94 5.08 -8.04 -3.01
N PHE A 95 4.03 -7.30 -3.37
CA PHE A 95 3.65 -7.12 -4.78
C PHE A 95 4.68 -6.29 -5.55
N LEU A 96 5.31 -5.30 -4.91
CA LEU A 96 6.44 -4.59 -5.50
C LEU A 96 7.66 -5.49 -5.66
N MET A 97 7.99 -6.30 -4.65
CA MET A 97 9.09 -7.28 -4.69
C MET A 97 8.93 -8.29 -5.84
N GLU A 98 7.70 -8.80 -6.02
CA GLU A 98 7.33 -9.74 -7.08
C GLU A 98 7.30 -9.07 -8.46
N GLY A 99 6.74 -7.86 -8.56
CA GLY A 99 6.70 -7.07 -9.80
C GLY A 99 8.07 -6.60 -10.29
N LEU A 100 9.02 -6.39 -9.37
CA LEU A 100 10.44 -6.15 -9.68
C LEU A 100 11.19 -7.44 -10.06
N GLY A 101 10.62 -8.63 -9.78
CA GLY A 101 11.21 -9.92 -10.11
C GLY A 101 12.34 -10.36 -9.16
N ILE A 102 12.41 -9.80 -7.94
CA ILE A 102 13.49 -10.06 -6.99
C ILE A 102 13.18 -11.30 -6.13
N LYS A 103 12.00 -11.33 -5.50
CA LYS A 103 11.43 -12.47 -4.74
C LYS A 103 9.91 -12.41 -4.80
N THR A 104 9.22 -13.47 -4.38
CA THR A 104 7.75 -13.51 -4.26
C THR A 104 7.19 -12.79 -3.02
N LEU A 105 8.05 -12.51 -2.03
CA LEU A 105 7.72 -11.92 -0.74
C LEU A 105 8.90 -11.07 -0.24
N LEU A 106 8.62 -9.98 0.48
CA LEU A 106 9.63 -9.23 1.22
C LEU A 106 9.67 -9.74 2.68
N PRO A 107 10.78 -10.32 3.17
CA PRO A 107 10.86 -10.78 4.54
C PRO A 107 10.97 -9.61 5.53
N ALA A 108 10.50 -9.80 6.77
CA ALA A 108 10.82 -8.92 7.89
C ALA A 108 12.31 -9.04 8.24
N TYR A 109 12.96 -7.93 8.64
CA TYR A 109 14.35 -7.94 9.09
C TYR A 109 14.55 -8.85 10.29
N TYR A 110 13.58 -8.85 11.22
CA TYR A 110 13.46 -9.83 12.28
C TYR A 110 12.53 -10.96 11.81
N SER A 111 13.09 -12.16 11.57
CA SER A 111 12.33 -13.29 11.03
C SER A 111 12.67 -14.60 11.75
N GLY A 112 11.69 -15.50 11.83
CA GLY A 112 11.82 -16.78 12.51
C GLY A 112 11.82 -16.67 14.03
N ALA A 113 12.48 -17.62 14.71
CA ALA A 113 12.45 -17.80 16.17
C ALA A 113 13.32 -16.78 16.95
N GLY A 114 13.18 -15.49 16.64
CA GLY A 114 13.86 -14.38 17.33
C GLY A 114 15.19 -13.91 16.73
N GLY A 115 15.51 -14.31 15.48
CA GLY A 115 16.73 -13.90 14.78
C GLY A 115 16.56 -12.71 13.84
N VAL A 116 17.68 -12.14 13.40
CA VAL A 116 17.75 -11.25 12.23
C VAL A 116 17.98 -12.07 10.96
N LEU A 117 17.55 -11.56 9.80
CA LEU A 117 17.83 -12.17 8.49
C LEU A 117 19.34 -12.38 8.25
N SER A 118 19.65 -13.48 7.57
CA SER A 118 21.00 -13.76 7.07
C SER A 118 21.44 -12.70 6.05
N ASP A 119 22.75 -12.45 5.96
CA ASP A 119 23.31 -11.46 5.02
C ASP A 119 23.01 -11.79 3.55
N ALA A 120 22.77 -13.06 3.23
CA ALA A 120 22.40 -13.51 1.89
C ALA A 120 20.94 -13.15 1.56
N GLU A 121 20.02 -13.38 2.51
CA GLU A 121 18.61 -13.03 2.32
C GLU A 121 18.39 -11.51 2.35
N ALA A 122 19.06 -10.82 3.26
CA ALA A 122 18.94 -9.38 3.43
C ALA A 122 19.63 -8.58 2.30
N ALA A 123 20.65 -9.14 1.64
CA ALA A 123 21.29 -8.54 0.46
C ALA A 123 20.34 -8.34 -0.74
N THR A 124 19.21 -9.02 -0.77
CA THR A 124 18.17 -8.88 -1.79
C THR A 124 16.94 -8.12 -1.28
N GLY A 125 16.94 -7.62 -0.04
CA GLY A 125 15.88 -6.78 0.50
C GLY A 125 15.22 -7.35 1.76
N ALA A 126 14.78 -6.42 2.63
CA ALA A 126 14.05 -6.68 3.86
C ALA A 126 13.10 -5.52 4.19
N SER A 127 12.03 -5.79 4.92
CA SER A 127 11.23 -4.76 5.60
C SER A 127 11.77 -4.53 7.01
N PHE A 128 12.02 -3.27 7.33
CA PHE A 128 12.29 -2.76 8.69
C PHE A 128 11.04 -2.10 9.30
N ALA A 129 9.96 -1.96 8.53
CA ALA A 129 8.73 -1.32 8.97
C ALA A 129 8.10 -2.02 10.19
N SER A 130 7.44 -1.25 11.04
CA SER A 130 6.90 -1.69 12.33
C SER A 130 5.48 -1.16 12.48
N GLY A 131 4.50 -2.06 12.64
CA GLY A 131 3.09 -1.69 12.79
C GLY A 131 2.87 -0.64 13.88
N GLY A 132 2.05 0.37 13.61
CA GLY A 132 1.79 1.48 14.53
C GLY A 132 2.91 2.54 14.63
N SER A 133 4.03 2.38 13.92
CA SER A 133 5.08 3.40 13.88
C SER A 133 4.61 4.68 13.17
N GLY A 134 5.31 5.78 13.42
CA GLY A 134 5.00 7.10 12.88
C GLY A 134 6.26 7.92 12.60
N LEU A 135 6.05 9.06 11.95
CA LEU A 135 7.07 10.08 11.79
C LEU A 135 7.39 10.78 13.11
N ASP A 136 6.40 10.97 13.98
CA ASP A 136 6.58 11.44 15.34
C ASP A 136 6.89 10.25 16.28
N ASP A 137 7.96 10.35 17.06
CA ASP A 137 8.40 9.27 17.94
C ASP A 137 7.36 8.97 19.03
N THR A 138 6.59 9.99 19.43
CA THR A 138 5.44 9.85 20.36
C THR A 138 4.43 8.83 19.84
N THR A 139 4.22 8.74 18.53
CA THR A 139 3.30 7.77 17.89
C THR A 139 3.75 6.33 18.17
N ALA A 140 5.03 6.03 17.90
CA ALA A 140 5.59 4.70 18.14
C ALA A 140 5.74 4.38 19.64
N ILE A 141 6.08 5.38 20.48
CA ILE A 141 6.19 5.23 21.94
C ILE A 141 4.83 4.86 22.54
N ASN A 142 3.76 5.57 22.16
CA ASN A 142 2.40 5.30 22.66
C ASN A 142 1.89 3.91 22.26
N ALA A 143 2.29 3.42 21.08
CA ALA A 143 1.96 2.07 20.60
C ALA A 143 2.88 0.96 21.16
N GLY A 144 4.01 1.31 21.78
CA GLY A 144 5.01 0.35 22.26
C GLY A 144 5.77 -0.36 21.12
N VAL A 145 6.07 0.36 20.03
CA VAL A 145 6.64 -0.20 18.79
C VAL A 145 7.91 0.53 18.34
N ALA A 146 8.58 0.06 17.29
CA ALA A 146 9.85 0.64 16.85
C ALA A 146 9.66 2.00 16.17
N THR A 147 10.42 3.02 16.61
CA THR A 147 10.46 4.32 15.92
C THR A 147 11.16 4.17 14.57
N LEU A 148 10.92 5.10 13.64
CA LEU A 148 11.72 5.15 12.40
C LEU A 148 13.22 5.24 12.66
N ALA A 149 13.65 5.90 13.75
CA ALA A 149 15.06 5.95 14.14
C ALA A 149 15.62 4.55 14.49
N SER A 150 14.83 3.68 15.15
CA SER A 150 15.21 2.29 15.37
C SER A 150 15.30 1.51 14.05
N GLN A 151 14.34 1.67 13.14
CA GLN A 151 14.36 1.00 11.82
C GLN A 151 15.59 1.41 10.98
N LEU A 152 16.03 2.66 11.11
CA LEU A 152 17.26 3.16 10.50
C LEU A 152 18.52 2.57 11.15
N ALA A 153 18.52 2.37 12.47
CA ALA A 153 19.61 1.72 13.19
C ALA A 153 19.75 0.26 12.78
N ASP A 154 18.63 -0.48 12.70
CA ASP A 154 18.57 -1.86 12.20
C ASP A 154 19.12 -1.97 10.76
N PHE A 155 18.76 -1.02 9.89
CA PHE A 155 19.32 -0.96 8.54
C PHE A 155 20.81 -0.59 8.54
N SER A 156 21.25 0.34 9.40
CA SER A 156 22.68 0.67 9.53
C SER A 156 23.51 -0.51 10.04
N GLU A 157 22.95 -1.37 10.90
CA GLU A 157 23.57 -2.63 11.31
C GLU A 157 23.72 -3.57 10.11
N LEU A 158 22.65 -3.75 9.31
CA LEU A 158 22.71 -4.55 8.09
C LEU A 158 23.77 -4.03 7.10
N VAL A 159 23.85 -2.71 6.89
CA VAL A 159 24.90 -2.09 6.04
C VAL A 159 26.30 -2.40 6.59
N GLY A 160 26.47 -2.37 7.91
CA GLY A 160 27.70 -2.79 8.58
C GLY A 160 28.04 -4.26 8.34
N ARG A 161 27.05 -5.17 8.46
CA ARG A 161 27.21 -6.62 8.22
C ARG A 161 27.53 -6.93 6.75
N MET A 162 26.94 -6.22 5.79
CA MET A 162 27.25 -6.41 4.37
C MET A 162 28.70 -6.05 4.02
N GLY A 163 29.32 -5.12 4.76
CA GLY A 163 30.61 -4.53 4.41
C GLY A 163 30.50 -3.45 3.32
N ALA A 164 31.44 -2.50 3.32
CA ALA A 164 31.35 -1.28 2.51
C ALA A 164 31.24 -1.55 1.00
N ASP A 165 32.02 -2.49 0.47
CA ASP A 165 32.07 -2.79 -0.97
C ASP A 165 30.73 -3.34 -1.47
N LYS A 166 30.22 -4.41 -0.83
CA LYS A 166 28.94 -5.05 -1.18
C LYS A 166 27.75 -4.12 -0.94
N ALA A 167 27.78 -3.32 0.13
CA ALA A 167 26.79 -2.27 0.35
C ALA A 167 26.82 -1.23 -0.80
N GLY A 168 28.00 -0.79 -1.21
CA GLY A 168 28.19 0.13 -2.34
C GLY A 168 27.66 -0.41 -3.66
N GLU A 169 27.80 -1.71 -3.93
CA GLU A 169 27.33 -2.37 -5.16
C GLU A 169 25.80 -2.51 -5.26
N ILE A 170 25.14 -2.71 -4.10
CA ILE A 170 23.71 -3.03 -3.99
C ILE A 170 22.87 -1.77 -3.76
N LEU A 171 23.21 -0.96 -2.76
CA LEU A 171 22.29 0.06 -2.23
C LEU A 171 22.04 1.21 -3.21
N ASN A 172 23.01 1.58 -4.04
CA ASN A 172 22.83 2.64 -5.03
C ASN A 172 21.86 2.28 -6.18
N LYS A 173 21.62 0.98 -6.43
CA LYS A 173 20.65 0.47 -7.43
C LYS A 173 19.34 0.01 -6.80
N SER A 174 19.33 -0.22 -5.49
CA SER A 174 18.16 -0.72 -4.74
C SER A 174 17.08 0.34 -4.56
N VAL A 175 15.83 -0.11 -4.45
CA VAL A 175 14.69 0.77 -4.15
C VAL A 175 14.43 0.81 -2.65
N PHE A 176 14.18 2.01 -2.12
CA PHE A 176 13.87 2.28 -0.72
C PHE A 176 12.44 2.78 -0.63
N LEU A 177 11.55 1.98 -0.07
CA LEU A 177 10.13 2.30 0.08
C LEU A 177 9.85 2.82 1.49
N VAL A 178 9.29 4.02 1.60
CA VAL A 178 8.92 4.65 2.88
C VAL A 178 7.42 4.92 2.92
N SER A 179 6.72 4.43 3.95
CA SER A 179 5.29 4.69 4.19
C SER A 179 5.04 4.95 5.68
N ALA A 180 4.91 6.23 6.04
CA ALA A 180 4.69 6.68 7.42
C ALA A 180 3.95 8.03 7.41
N GLY A 181 3.38 8.42 8.55
CA GLY A 181 2.54 9.62 8.67
C GLY A 181 1.07 9.31 8.99
N THR A 182 0.58 8.14 8.58
CA THR A 182 -0.84 7.76 8.74
C THR A 182 -1.22 7.68 10.20
N ASN A 183 -0.44 6.95 11.01
CA ASN A 183 -0.65 6.84 12.46
C ASN A 183 -0.51 8.18 13.18
N ASP A 184 0.41 9.04 12.74
CA ASP A 184 0.59 10.38 13.33
C ASP A 184 -0.68 11.23 13.16
N ILE A 185 -1.28 11.22 11.97
CA ILE A 185 -2.52 11.94 11.70
C ILE A 185 -3.72 11.28 12.40
N ILE A 186 -3.96 9.98 12.20
CA ILE A 186 -5.19 9.36 12.71
C ILE A 186 -5.14 9.13 14.22
N MET A 187 -4.05 8.55 14.73
CA MET A 187 -3.95 8.19 16.16
C MET A 187 -3.56 9.40 17.01
N ASN A 188 -2.49 10.12 16.67
CA ASN A 188 -1.96 11.19 17.52
C ASN A 188 -2.61 12.56 17.32
N TYR A 189 -2.99 12.92 16.08
CA TYR A 189 -3.62 14.22 15.82
C TYR A 189 -5.14 14.20 16.04
N TYR A 190 -5.85 13.21 15.48
CA TYR A 190 -7.33 13.15 15.56
C TYR A 190 -7.87 12.37 16.76
N LEU A 191 -7.35 11.19 17.11
CA LEU A 191 -7.90 10.34 18.20
C LEU A 191 -7.37 10.71 19.59
N LEU A 192 -6.06 10.93 19.73
CA LEU A 192 -5.37 11.19 20.98
C LEU A 192 -4.64 12.54 20.95
N PRO A 193 -5.36 13.68 20.76
CA PRO A 193 -4.78 15.01 20.64
C PRO A 193 -4.06 15.44 21.93
N SER A 194 -2.80 15.03 22.01
CA SER A 194 -1.86 15.36 23.08
C SER A 194 -1.01 16.59 22.75
N SER A 195 -1.13 17.09 21.52
CA SER A 195 -0.34 18.20 20.99
C SER A 195 -1.14 19.50 20.95
N SER A 196 -0.48 20.62 21.28
CA SER A 196 -0.99 21.98 21.10
C SER A 196 -0.78 22.52 19.67
N TYR A 197 -0.41 21.67 18.72
CA TYR A 197 -0.16 22.09 17.33
C TYR A 197 -1.47 22.27 16.55
N THR A 198 -1.52 23.35 15.78
CA THR A 198 -2.41 23.40 14.59
C THR A 198 -1.99 22.34 13.56
N LEU A 199 -2.92 21.93 12.71
CA LEU A 199 -2.67 20.93 11.66
C LEU A 199 -1.48 21.32 10.77
N ASP A 200 -1.35 22.60 10.41
CA ASP A 200 -0.25 23.06 9.56
C ASP A 200 1.13 22.91 10.24
N GLN A 201 1.21 23.23 11.54
CA GLN A 201 2.40 23.05 12.36
C GLN A 201 2.73 21.58 12.53
N TYR A 202 1.74 20.71 12.76
CA TYR A 202 1.99 19.27 12.88
C TYR A 202 2.46 18.68 11.55
N HIS A 203 1.86 19.04 10.41
CA HIS A 203 2.40 18.71 9.10
C HIS A 203 3.84 19.22 8.92
N GLY A 204 4.16 20.42 9.42
CA GLY A 204 5.52 20.96 9.43
C GLY A 204 6.52 20.10 10.21
N LEU A 205 6.13 19.63 11.40
CA LEU A 205 6.91 18.72 12.24
C LEU A 205 7.17 17.38 11.53
N LEU A 206 6.11 16.72 11.04
CA LEU A 206 6.19 15.42 10.38
C LEU A 206 7.06 15.49 9.11
N ILE A 207 6.87 16.51 8.26
CA ILE A 207 7.70 16.74 7.07
C ILE A 207 9.14 17.08 7.44
N GLY A 208 9.37 17.79 8.55
CA GLY A 208 10.70 18.06 9.09
C GLY A 208 11.43 16.78 9.50
N LYS A 209 10.77 15.90 10.25
CA LYS A 209 11.32 14.59 10.66
C LYS A 209 11.56 13.67 9.45
N LEU A 210 10.62 13.61 8.50
CA LEU A 210 10.79 12.85 7.26
C LEU A 210 12.00 13.32 6.45
N ARG A 211 12.22 14.63 6.30
CA ARG A 211 13.40 15.16 5.61
C ARG A 211 14.70 14.68 6.25
N SER A 212 14.80 14.71 7.58
CA SER A 212 15.97 14.19 8.31
C SER A 212 16.15 12.68 8.09
N TYR A 213 15.05 11.93 8.07
CA TYR A 213 15.05 10.49 7.82
C TYR A 213 15.58 10.13 6.41
N LEU A 214 15.08 10.82 5.38
CA LEU A 214 15.54 10.66 4.00
C LEU A 214 17.02 11.01 3.84
N GLN A 215 17.49 12.05 4.55
CA GLN A 215 18.91 12.42 4.56
C GLN A 215 19.79 11.31 5.17
N SER A 216 19.32 10.65 6.23
CA SER A 216 20.05 9.52 6.83
C SER A 216 20.09 8.30 5.91
N LEU A 217 18.97 7.93 5.27
CA LEU A 217 18.95 6.85 4.26
C LEU A 217 19.93 7.14 3.12
N TYR A 218 19.97 8.38 2.62
CA TYR A 218 20.93 8.79 1.59
C TYR A 218 22.38 8.69 2.04
N SER A 219 22.68 9.08 3.29
CA SER A 219 24.02 8.92 3.90
C SER A 219 24.44 7.46 4.04
N LEU A 220 23.48 6.54 4.23
CA LEU A 220 23.70 5.08 4.22
C LEU A 220 23.74 4.46 2.81
N GLY A 221 23.69 5.27 1.74
CA GLY A 221 23.85 4.82 0.36
C GLY A 221 22.57 4.73 -0.47
N ALA A 222 21.39 5.04 0.10
CA ALA A 222 20.14 5.04 -0.66
C ALA A 222 20.16 6.08 -1.80
N ARG A 223 19.75 5.67 -3.00
CA ARG A 223 19.65 6.58 -4.17
C ARG A 223 18.28 6.58 -4.85
N ARG A 224 17.56 5.45 -4.89
CA ARG A 224 16.21 5.36 -5.46
C ARG A 224 15.19 5.26 -4.32
N ILE A 225 14.62 6.39 -3.88
CA ILE A 225 13.71 6.44 -2.73
C ILE A 225 12.28 6.73 -3.21
N LEU A 226 11.36 5.81 -2.92
CA LEU A 226 9.93 5.92 -3.19
C LEU A 226 9.21 6.22 -1.86
N VAL A 227 8.60 7.39 -1.75
CA VAL A 227 7.97 7.84 -0.49
C VAL A 227 6.47 7.97 -0.72
N ALA A 228 5.69 7.13 -0.04
CA ALA A 228 4.25 7.18 -0.08
C ALA A 228 3.72 8.45 0.57
N GLY A 229 2.70 9.03 -0.05
CA GLY A 229 1.84 10.01 0.62
C GLY A 229 0.92 9.37 1.66
N LEU A 230 0.13 10.21 2.32
CA LEU A 230 -1.00 9.75 3.12
C LEU A 230 -2.14 9.24 2.21
N PRO A 231 -2.88 8.21 2.64
CA PRO A 231 -4.11 7.77 1.98
C PRO A 231 -5.24 8.81 2.22
N PRO A 232 -6.44 8.64 1.63
CA PRO A 232 -7.62 9.37 2.08
C PRO A 232 -8.04 8.90 3.49
N VAL A 233 -7.38 9.45 4.52
CA VAL A 233 -7.54 9.02 5.91
C VAL A 233 -8.97 9.15 6.43
N GLY A 234 -9.74 10.12 5.92
CA GLY A 234 -11.16 10.27 6.24
C GLY A 234 -12.06 9.19 5.64
N CYS A 235 -11.56 8.37 4.69
CA CYS A 235 -12.24 7.20 4.16
C CYS A 235 -11.86 5.88 4.88
N LEU A 236 -11.03 5.92 5.93
CA LEU A 236 -10.77 4.73 6.74
C LEU A 236 -12.02 4.38 7.57
N PRO A 237 -12.45 3.10 7.63
CA PRO A 237 -13.65 2.70 8.36
C PRO A 237 -13.70 3.19 9.81
N LEU A 238 -12.56 3.16 10.52
CA LEU A 238 -12.42 3.68 11.88
C LEU A 238 -12.75 5.19 11.95
N GLN A 239 -12.24 6.00 11.02
CA GLN A 239 -12.46 7.45 11.02
C GLN A 239 -13.91 7.81 10.68
N MET A 240 -14.50 7.13 9.70
CA MET A 240 -15.92 7.29 9.36
C MET A 240 -16.84 6.89 10.52
N THR A 241 -16.47 5.85 11.26
CA THR A 241 -17.21 5.38 12.45
C THR A 241 -17.11 6.38 13.62
N LEU A 242 -15.92 6.92 13.90
CA LEU A 242 -15.72 7.83 15.03
C LEU A 242 -16.29 9.25 14.79
N ALA A 243 -16.45 9.68 13.54
CA ALA A 243 -17.07 10.97 13.19
C ALA A 243 -18.60 11.03 13.37
N ALA A 244 -19.23 10.02 13.99
CA ALA A 244 -20.66 9.79 13.99
C ALA A 244 -21.49 10.76 14.88
N VAL A 245 -21.71 11.98 14.37
CA VAL A 245 -22.97 12.73 14.62
C VAL A 245 -23.83 12.78 13.35
N ARG A 246 -23.24 12.69 12.15
CA ARG A 246 -23.93 12.47 10.86
C ARG A 246 -23.05 11.73 9.85
N PRO A 247 -23.01 10.38 9.85
CA PRO A 247 -22.21 9.64 8.86
C PRO A 247 -22.90 9.60 7.49
N GLN A 248 -22.25 10.17 6.46
CA GLN A 248 -22.57 9.98 5.04
C GLN A 248 -21.28 9.93 4.20
N GLY A 249 -20.49 8.87 4.39
CA GLY A 249 -19.22 8.65 3.69
C GLY A 249 -18.02 9.30 4.38
N CYS A 250 -16.97 9.57 3.60
CA CYS A 250 -15.65 9.96 4.12
C CYS A 250 -15.65 11.32 4.84
N VAL A 251 -14.80 11.45 5.85
CA VAL A 251 -14.58 12.69 6.60
C VAL A 251 -13.78 13.68 5.76
N ALA A 252 -14.48 14.60 5.08
CA ALA A 252 -13.89 15.53 4.12
C ALA A 252 -12.73 16.38 4.67
N GLU A 253 -12.81 16.82 5.93
CA GLU A 253 -11.74 17.59 6.60
C GLU A 253 -10.43 16.79 6.68
N GLN A 254 -10.51 15.52 7.10
CA GLN A 254 -9.34 14.64 7.22
C GLN A 254 -8.76 14.30 5.84
N ASN A 255 -9.61 14.13 4.83
CA ASN A 255 -9.15 13.96 3.45
C ASN A 255 -8.41 15.19 2.93
N ALA A 256 -8.89 16.41 3.21
CA ALA A 256 -8.20 17.65 2.88
C ALA A 256 -6.88 17.82 3.67
N ALA A 257 -6.83 17.35 4.93
CA ALA A 257 -5.59 17.28 5.72
C ALA A 257 -4.54 16.39 5.03
N ALA A 258 -4.93 15.18 4.59
CA ALA A 258 -4.04 14.28 3.87
C ALA A 258 -3.53 14.89 2.54
N GLU A 259 -4.39 15.57 1.77
CA GLU A 259 -3.97 16.29 0.56
C GLU A 259 -3.00 17.44 0.84
N SER A 260 -3.23 18.19 1.92
CA SER A 260 -2.34 19.28 2.38
C SER A 260 -0.96 18.75 2.77
N TYR A 261 -0.89 17.66 3.54
CA TYR A 261 0.37 16.97 3.83
C TYR A 261 1.05 16.49 2.54
N ASN A 262 0.30 15.85 1.64
CA ASN A 262 0.82 15.34 0.37
C ASN A 262 1.39 16.45 -0.53
N ALA A 263 0.80 17.64 -0.52
CA ALA A 263 1.34 18.81 -1.20
C ALA A 263 2.69 19.25 -0.60
N LYS A 264 2.81 19.31 0.74
CA LYS A 264 4.09 19.59 1.42
C LYS A 264 5.15 18.53 1.15
N LEU A 265 4.76 17.24 1.12
CA LEU A 265 5.63 16.11 0.81
C LEU A 265 6.26 16.25 -0.58
N ARG A 266 5.46 16.45 -1.64
CA ARG A 266 5.97 16.64 -3.01
C ARG A 266 7.03 17.75 -3.09
N GLY A 267 6.78 18.89 -2.44
CA GLY A 267 7.74 20.00 -2.37
C GLY A 267 9.02 19.66 -1.60
N THR A 268 8.94 18.82 -0.56
CA THR A 268 10.11 18.37 0.20
C THR A 268 10.94 17.34 -0.56
N LEU A 269 10.33 16.40 -1.29
CA LEU A 269 11.06 15.44 -2.12
C LEU A 269 11.81 16.14 -3.26
N ALA A 270 11.18 17.12 -3.92
CA ALA A 270 11.84 17.93 -4.95
C ALA A 270 13.06 18.69 -4.40
N ARG A 271 12.95 19.31 -3.22
CA ARG A 271 14.09 19.96 -2.55
C ARG A 271 15.19 18.96 -2.18
N PHE A 272 14.83 17.84 -1.56
CA PHE A 272 15.77 16.79 -1.19
C PHE A 272 16.55 16.29 -2.42
N GLN A 273 15.87 15.96 -3.52
CA GLN A 273 16.51 15.55 -4.76
C GLN A 273 17.47 16.64 -5.31
N SER A 274 17.09 17.92 -5.24
CA SER A 274 17.99 19.02 -5.67
C SER A 274 19.24 19.19 -4.80
N SER A 275 19.20 18.74 -3.53
CA SER A 275 20.31 18.80 -2.57
C SER A 275 21.12 17.51 -2.42
N SER A 276 20.72 16.42 -3.09
CA SER A 276 21.26 15.08 -2.89
C SER A 276 21.72 14.47 -4.23
N PRO A 277 22.95 14.76 -4.69
CA PRO A 277 23.45 14.33 -5.99
C PRO A 277 23.29 12.83 -6.26
N GLY A 278 22.70 12.50 -7.41
CA GLY A 278 22.45 11.11 -7.82
C GLY A 278 21.29 10.42 -7.08
N ALA A 279 20.58 11.10 -6.18
CA ALA A 279 19.31 10.59 -5.65
C ALA A 279 18.16 10.87 -6.63
N LYS A 280 17.22 9.92 -6.71
CA LYS A 280 15.87 10.08 -7.27
C LYS A 280 14.89 9.86 -6.12
N ALA A 281 14.09 10.87 -5.78
CA ALA A 281 13.14 10.85 -4.68
C ALA A 281 11.71 11.02 -5.20
N VAL A 282 11.02 9.90 -5.37
CA VAL A 282 9.75 9.80 -6.08
C VAL A 282 8.58 9.83 -5.09
N TYR A 283 7.59 10.68 -5.36
CA TYR A 283 6.32 10.69 -4.63
C TYR A 283 5.42 9.53 -5.09
N ALA A 284 5.08 8.63 -4.18
CA ALA A 284 4.11 7.55 -4.40
C ALA A 284 2.70 8.04 -4.02
N ASP A 285 1.88 8.36 -5.04
CA ASP A 285 0.50 8.80 -4.87
C ASP A 285 -0.41 7.60 -4.54
N ILE A 286 -0.51 7.23 -3.25
CA ILE A 286 -1.54 6.28 -2.80
C ILE A 286 -2.92 6.93 -2.68
N TYR A 287 -3.00 8.26 -2.55
CA TYR A 287 -4.25 8.96 -2.27
C TYR A 287 -5.24 8.79 -3.42
N ARG A 288 -4.84 9.13 -4.65
CA ARG A 288 -5.75 9.10 -5.80
C ARG A 288 -6.20 7.69 -6.19
N PRO A 289 -5.34 6.65 -6.23
CA PRO A 289 -5.79 5.28 -6.48
C PRO A 289 -6.78 4.78 -5.42
N LEU A 290 -6.56 5.09 -4.14
CA LEU A 290 -7.47 4.67 -3.06
C LEU A 290 -8.80 5.42 -3.12
N MET A 291 -8.81 6.74 -3.38
CA MET A 291 -10.05 7.47 -3.64
C MET A 291 -10.80 6.91 -4.85
N ASP A 292 -10.10 6.54 -5.93
CA ASP A 292 -10.75 5.94 -7.11
C ASP A 292 -11.38 4.57 -6.82
N MET A 293 -10.86 3.84 -5.84
CA MET A 293 -11.47 2.59 -5.33
C MET A 293 -12.70 2.86 -4.47
N VAL A 294 -12.71 3.95 -3.69
CA VAL A 294 -13.89 4.39 -2.90
C VAL A 294 -15.01 4.89 -3.82
N ASP A 295 -14.68 5.71 -4.82
CA ASP A 295 -15.64 6.36 -5.72
C ASP A 295 -16.16 5.42 -6.83
N ARG A 296 -15.33 4.46 -7.28
CA ARG A 296 -15.66 3.53 -8.38
C ARG A 296 -15.31 2.06 -8.04
N PRO A 297 -15.82 1.49 -6.94
CA PRO A 297 -15.38 0.19 -6.42
C PRO A 297 -15.53 -0.98 -7.41
N GLN A 298 -16.58 -0.96 -8.24
CA GLN A 298 -16.85 -2.03 -9.20
C GLN A 298 -15.76 -2.14 -10.30
N LYS A 299 -15.02 -1.05 -10.57
CA LYS A 299 -13.85 -1.05 -11.48
C LYS A 299 -12.73 -1.97 -10.97
N TYR A 300 -12.68 -2.19 -9.66
CA TYR A 300 -11.66 -2.98 -8.96
C TYR A 300 -12.19 -4.32 -8.42
N GLY A 301 -13.48 -4.61 -8.62
CA GLY A 301 -14.14 -5.80 -8.08
C GLY A 301 -14.62 -5.68 -6.63
N PHE A 302 -14.54 -4.49 -6.03
CA PHE A 302 -15.03 -4.26 -4.67
C PHE A 302 -16.56 -4.10 -4.63
N ALA A 303 -17.16 -4.68 -3.59
CA ALA A 303 -18.55 -4.53 -3.20
C ALA A 303 -18.71 -3.70 -1.91
N GLU A 304 -17.67 -3.65 -1.06
CA GLU A 304 -17.66 -2.86 0.19
C GLU A 304 -16.36 -2.04 0.31
N THR A 305 -16.52 -0.76 0.66
CA THR A 305 -15.45 0.24 0.84
C THR A 305 -15.59 1.04 2.12
N GLY A 306 -16.76 1.01 2.77
CA GLY A 306 -17.02 1.74 4.01
C GLY A 306 -16.66 0.97 5.28
N LYS A 307 -16.29 -0.31 5.17
CA LYS A 307 -16.07 -1.23 6.30
C LYS A 307 -14.94 -2.22 6.04
N GLY A 308 -14.30 -2.66 7.11
CA GLY A 308 -13.41 -3.82 7.12
C GLY A 308 -14.16 -5.14 6.91
N CYS A 309 -13.47 -6.14 6.37
CA CYS A 309 -13.93 -7.52 6.28
C CYS A 309 -14.03 -8.21 7.67
N CYS A 310 -13.29 -7.75 8.67
CA CYS A 310 -13.19 -8.34 10.00
C CYS A 310 -14.19 -7.74 11.01
N GLY A 311 -14.92 -8.61 11.73
CA GLY A 311 -15.91 -8.23 12.73
C GLY A 311 -17.10 -7.46 12.15
N SER A 312 -17.50 -6.38 12.81
CA SER A 312 -18.45 -5.40 12.26
C SER A 312 -17.85 -4.55 11.13
N GLY A 313 -16.52 -4.54 11.01
CA GLY A 313 -15.76 -3.73 10.07
C GLY A 313 -15.67 -2.25 10.43
N LEU A 314 -16.15 -1.85 11.62
CA LEU A 314 -16.27 -0.46 12.04
C LEU A 314 -15.14 -0.01 12.97
N LEU A 315 -14.75 -0.88 13.92
CA LEU A 315 -13.76 -0.57 14.95
C LEU A 315 -12.66 -1.62 15.03
N GLU A 316 -12.94 -2.85 14.63
CA GLU A 316 -12.06 -4.01 14.77
C GLU A 316 -10.79 -3.84 13.94
N MET A 317 -9.65 -3.77 14.63
CA MET A 317 -8.29 -3.71 14.07
C MET A 317 -7.32 -4.37 15.06
N GLY A 318 -6.20 -4.89 14.55
CA GLY A 318 -5.18 -5.62 15.32
C GLY A 318 -5.80 -6.56 16.36
N PRO A 319 -5.65 -6.28 17.67
CA PRO A 319 -6.11 -7.16 18.75
C PRO A 319 -7.64 -7.32 18.85
N LEU A 320 -8.43 -6.49 18.15
CA LEU A 320 -9.89 -6.63 18.08
C LEU A 320 -10.35 -7.46 16.87
N CYS A 321 -9.51 -7.63 15.86
CA CYS A 321 -9.77 -8.53 14.73
C CYS A 321 -9.21 -9.92 15.07
N THR A 322 -10.08 -10.83 15.53
CA THR A 322 -9.69 -12.16 16.04
C THR A 322 -10.66 -13.23 15.52
N ASP A 323 -10.29 -14.51 15.61
CA ASP A 323 -11.17 -15.64 15.25
C ASP A 323 -12.47 -15.73 16.08
N LEU A 324 -12.62 -14.91 17.14
CA LEU A 324 -13.83 -14.81 17.93
C LEU A 324 -14.90 -13.91 17.27
N VAL A 325 -14.52 -13.11 16.26
CA VAL A 325 -15.45 -12.29 15.48
C VAL A 325 -15.58 -12.84 14.05
N PRO A 326 -16.75 -12.73 13.41
CA PRO A 326 -16.92 -13.20 12.03
C PRO A 326 -16.03 -12.42 11.06
N THR A 327 -15.72 -13.03 9.92
CA THR A 327 -15.06 -12.35 8.80
C THR A 327 -15.91 -12.49 7.54
N CYS A 328 -15.74 -11.56 6.60
CA CYS A 328 -16.39 -11.62 5.31
C CYS A 328 -15.95 -12.88 4.52
N THR A 329 -16.87 -13.40 3.71
CA THR A 329 -16.66 -14.63 2.91
C THR A 329 -15.63 -14.45 1.80
N THR A 330 -15.45 -13.22 1.28
CA THR A 330 -14.61 -12.96 0.10
C THR A 330 -13.84 -11.64 0.27
N PRO A 331 -12.61 -11.66 0.81
CA PRO A 331 -11.82 -10.44 1.08
C PRO A 331 -11.51 -9.66 -0.18
N SER A 332 -11.38 -10.34 -1.33
CA SER A 332 -11.14 -9.68 -2.62
C SER A 332 -12.29 -8.78 -3.09
N GLN A 333 -13.45 -8.81 -2.42
CA GLN A 333 -14.57 -7.88 -2.66
C GLN A 333 -14.62 -6.74 -1.63
N PHE A 334 -13.72 -6.71 -0.65
CA PHE A 334 -13.60 -5.66 0.37
C PHE A 334 -12.35 -4.83 0.11
N MET A 335 -12.45 -3.51 0.21
CA MET A 335 -11.29 -2.63 0.12
C MET A 335 -10.40 -2.74 1.38
N PHE A 336 -11.02 -2.94 2.55
CA PHE A 336 -10.36 -2.99 3.85
C PHE A 336 -10.50 -4.38 4.49
N TRP A 337 -9.42 -4.86 5.08
CA TRP A 337 -9.39 -6.11 5.85
C TRP A 337 -9.95 -5.89 7.26
N ASP A 338 -9.44 -4.87 7.95
CA ASP A 338 -9.89 -4.45 9.28
C ASP A 338 -10.34 -2.97 9.23
N SER A 339 -10.54 -2.28 10.36
CA SER A 339 -11.04 -0.90 10.38
C SER A 339 -10.05 0.17 9.88
N ILE A 340 -8.80 -0.21 9.57
CA ILE A 340 -7.74 0.67 9.03
C ILE A 340 -7.10 0.07 7.78
N HIS A 341 -6.73 -1.20 7.82
CA HIS A 341 -5.75 -1.78 6.90
C HIS A 341 -6.41 -2.31 5.62
N PRO A 342 -5.84 -2.03 4.43
CA PRO A 342 -6.31 -2.59 3.16
C PRO A 342 -6.29 -4.12 3.09
N THR A 343 -7.14 -4.68 2.22
CA THR A 343 -7.01 -6.08 1.80
C THR A 343 -5.83 -6.29 0.84
N GLN A 344 -5.40 -7.54 0.68
CA GLN A 344 -4.43 -7.98 -0.32
C GLN A 344 -4.83 -7.55 -1.73
N ALA A 345 -6.14 -7.55 -2.05
CA ALA A 345 -6.66 -7.09 -3.34
C ALA A 345 -6.41 -5.58 -3.55
N THR A 346 -6.66 -4.76 -2.53
CA THR A 346 -6.36 -3.32 -2.55
C THR A 346 -4.85 -3.07 -2.64
N TYR A 347 -4.04 -3.76 -1.84
CA TYR A 347 -2.58 -3.66 -1.91
C TYR A 347 -2.06 -4.01 -3.30
N LYS A 348 -2.57 -5.08 -3.93
CA LYS A 348 -2.22 -5.43 -5.30
C LYS A 348 -2.59 -4.34 -6.29
N ALA A 349 -3.80 -3.79 -6.21
CA ALA A 349 -4.28 -2.77 -7.14
C ALA A 349 -3.45 -1.47 -7.09
N VAL A 350 -2.97 -1.07 -5.91
CA VAL A 350 -2.06 0.08 -5.76
C VAL A 350 -0.62 -0.27 -6.15
N ALA A 351 -0.11 -1.46 -5.84
CA ALA A 351 1.21 -1.91 -6.29
C ALA A 351 1.30 -2.01 -7.83
N ASP A 352 0.26 -2.55 -8.47
CA ASP A 352 0.09 -2.59 -9.92
C ASP A 352 0.12 -1.16 -10.53
N HIS A 353 -0.43 -0.16 -9.84
CA HIS A 353 -0.32 1.25 -10.24
C HIS A 353 1.14 1.71 -10.16
N PHE A 354 1.81 1.53 -9.02
CA PHE A 354 3.19 1.98 -8.79
C PHE A 354 4.22 1.34 -9.72
N LEU A 355 4.06 0.06 -10.08
CA LEU A 355 4.90 -0.61 -11.07
C LEU A 355 4.79 0.05 -12.46
N ARG A 356 3.65 0.67 -12.79
CA ARG A 356 3.40 1.38 -14.06
C ARG A 356 3.70 2.88 -14.03
N THR A 357 3.68 3.53 -12.87
CA THR A 357 3.78 5.01 -12.77
C THR A 357 5.00 5.51 -12.00
N ASN A 358 5.50 4.76 -11.02
CA ASN A 358 6.51 5.22 -10.07
C ASN A 358 7.86 4.54 -10.27
N ILE A 359 7.89 3.20 -10.43
CA ILE A 359 9.15 2.46 -10.62
C ILE A 359 9.86 2.89 -11.91
N LEU A 360 9.12 3.19 -12.98
CA LEU A 360 9.66 3.72 -14.24
C LEU A 360 10.34 5.10 -14.09
N GLN A 361 10.15 5.83 -12.99
CA GLN A 361 10.87 7.09 -12.74
C GLN A 361 12.29 6.85 -12.21
N PHE A 362 12.65 5.63 -11.83
CA PHE A 362 14.02 5.27 -11.45
C PHE A 362 14.90 4.88 -12.63
N ASP A 363 14.29 4.51 -13.76
CA ASP A 363 14.95 4.38 -15.05
C ASP A 363 15.56 5.72 -15.49
N ASP A 364 16.66 5.65 -16.24
CA ASP A 364 17.27 6.78 -16.95
C ASP A 364 16.72 6.90 -18.39
#